data_AF-A0A915CPT5-F1
#
_entry.id   AF-A0A915CPT5-F1
#
_cell.length_a   1.000
_cell.length_b   1.000
_cell.length_c   1.000
_cell.angle_alpha   90.00
_cell.angle_beta   90.00
_cell.angle_gamma   90.00
#
_symmetry.space_group_name_H-M   'P 1'
#
loop_
_entity.id
_entity.type
_entity.pdbx_description
1 polymer ?
#
loop_
_entity_poly.entity_id
_entity_poly.type
_entity_poly.pdbx_seq_one_letter_code
_entity_poly.pdbx_strand_id
1 'polypeptide(L)'
;MYLPNSLEPYLVNATNAVYNSNRGYYIADCDISKAAKLVLNIGGEGDTTSSATKQLVISAADYVAYERSYDYCYLTAVFLSESMDKLDMNFQFMDNHCLAYNIKDKTIGIADSKTLINSTK
;
A
#
# COMPACT_ATOMS: atom_id res chain seq x y z
N MET A 1 -0.93 6.17 1.85
CA MET A 1 -1.92 5.15 2.21
C MET A 1 -2.32 5.44 3.63
N TYR A 2 -3.60 5.42 3.99
CA TYR A 2 -3.99 5.58 5.40
C TYR A 2 -4.23 4.20 6.01
N LEU A 3 -3.46 3.90 7.05
CA LEU A 3 -3.42 2.60 7.70
C LEU A 3 -3.82 2.70 9.17
N PRO A 4 -4.43 1.64 9.74
CA PRO A 4 -4.60 1.54 11.19
C PRO A 4 -3.25 1.65 11.91
N ASN A 5 -3.21 2.39 13.03
CA ASN A 5 -2.00 2.54 13.85
C ASN A 5 -1.43 1.20 14.36
N SER A 6 -2.27 0.17 14.44
CA SER A 6 -1.85 -1.19 14.81
C SER A 6 -0.88 -1.82 13.79
N LEU A 7 -0.88 -1.36 12.53
CA LEU A 7 0.04 -1.84 11.49
C LEU A 7 1.40 -1.14 11.51
N GLU A 8 1.51 0.01 12.19
CA GLU A 8 2.73 0.81 12.27
C GLU A 8 3.96 0.00 12.68
N PRO A 9 3.99 -0.71 13.83
CA PRO A 9 5.21 -1.38 14.27
C PRO A 9 5.68 -2.46 13.29
N TYR A 10 4.75 -3.09 12.55
CA TYR A 10 5.08 -4.14 11.58
C TYR A 10 5.74 -3.57 10.33
N LEU A 11 5.18 -2.49 9.78
CA LEU A 11 5.72 -1.86 8.58
C LEU A 11 7.03 -1.13 8.88
N VAL A 12 7.08 -0.38 10.00
CA VAL A 12 8.28 0.34 10.41
C VAL A 12 9.45 -0.61 10.64
N ASN A 13 9.25 -1.72 11.34
CA ASN A 13 10.31 -2.70 11.57
C ASN A 13 10.73 -3.41 10.28
N ALA A 14 9.77 -3.77 9.41
CA ALA A 14 10.08 -4.49 8.18
C ALA A 14 10.85 -3.66 7.15
N THR A 15 10.77 -2.33 7.23
CA THR A 15 11.51 -1.41 6.35
C THR A 15 12.61 -0.64 7.08
N ASN A 16 12.96 -1.04 8.31
CA ASN A 16 13.94 -0.37 9.16
C ASN A 16 13.74 1.16 9.23
N ALA A 17 12.47 1.58 9.33
CA ALA A 17 12.12 2.97 9.16
C ALA A 17 12.29 3.79 10.45
N VAL A 18 12.62 5.07 10.30
CA VAL A 18 12.80 6.03 11.39
C VAL A 18 11.88 7.22 11.16
N TYR A 19 11.11 7.58 12.18
CA TYR A 19 10.21 8.72 12.12
C TYR A 19 10.98 10.05 12.09
N ASN A 20 10.73 10.87 11.07
CA ASN A 20 11.26 12.22 10.97
C ASN A 20 10.21 13.24 11.44
N SER A 21 10.29 13.64 12.71
CA SER A 21 9.33 14.57 13.32
C SER A 21 9.27 15.95 12.66
N ASN A 22 10.36 16.40 12.03
CA ASN A 22 10.39 17.70 11.34
C ASN A 22 9.58 17.68 10.04
N ARG A 23 9.39 16.50 9.44
CA ARG A 23 8.70 16.34 8.15
C ARG A 23 7.40 15.55 8.24
N GLY A 24 7.12 14.90 9.38
CA GLY A 24 5.86 14.18 9.61
C GLY A 24 5.72 12.87 8.85
N TYR A 25 6.83 12.21 8.50
CA TYR A 25 6.82 10.90 7.82
C TYR A 25 8.02 10.04 8.22
N TYR A 26 7.97 8.75 7.89
CA TYR A 26 9.05 7.79 8.16
C TYR A 26 10.02 7.69 6.99
N ILE A 27 11.31 7.84 7.24
CA ILE A 27 12.38 7.52 6.28
C ILE A 27 12.67 6.03 6.42
N ALA A 28 12.79 5.30 5.32
CA ALA A 28 12.91 3.85 5.27
C ALA A 28 14.12 3.42 4.41
N ASP A 29 14.57 2.18 4.59
CA ASP A 29 15.55 1.58 3.69
C ASP A 29 14.97 1.43 2.28
N CYS A 30 15.79 1.72 1.26
CA CYS A 30 15.38 1.54 -0.14
C CYS A 30 15.42 0.08 -0.60
N ASP A 31 16.17 -0.78 0.09
CA ASP A 31 16.14 -2.22 -0.17
C ASP A 31 14.88 -2.83 0.47
N ILE A 32 13.82 -2.90 -0.33
CA ILE A 32 12.53 -3.44 0.09
C ILE A 32 12.43 -4.97 -0.05
N SER A 33 13.52 -5.68 -0.36
CA SER A 33 13.49 -7.13 -0.60
C SER A 33 13.04 -7.96 0.62
N LYS A 34 13.24 -7.43 1.83
CA LYS A 34 12.86 -8.07 3.10
C LYS A 34 11.62 -7.47 3.75
N ALA A 35 11.02 -6.46 3.12
CA ALA A 35 9.90 -5.74 3.69
C ALA A 35 8.62 -6.60 3.71
N ALA A 36 7.75 -6.33 4.69
CA ALA A 36 6.55 -7.12 4.94
C ALA A 36 5.54 -6.95 3.79
N LYS A 37 4.69 -7.95 3.61
CA LYS A 37 3.52 -7.83 2.72
C LYS A 37 2.27 -7.77 3.58
N LEU A 38 1.35 -6.87 3.25
CA LEU A 38 0.02 -6.89 3.84
C LEU A 38 -0.87 -7.77 2.96
N VAL A 39 -1.60 -8.69 3.56
CA VAL A 39 -2.56 -9.55 2.85
C VAL A 39 -3.95 -9.13 3.28
N LEU A 40 -4.70 -8.58 2.33
CA LEU A 40 -6.11 -8.25 2.51
C LEU A 40 -6.93 -9.43 2.01
N ASN A 41 -7.58 -10.08 2.97
CA ASN A 41 -8.51 -11.15 2.70
C ASN A 41 -9.87 -10.53 2.33
N ILE A 42 -10.27 -10.64 1.06
CA ILE A 42 -11.50 -10.06 0.55
C ILE A 42 -12.58 -11.14 0.58
N GLY A 43 -13.51 -10.99 1.53
CA GLY A 43 -14.75 -11.77 1.61
C GLY A 43 -15.81 -11.26 0.62
N GLY A 44 -16.88 -12.05 0.44
CA GLY A 44 -18.11 -11.54 -0.16
C GLY A 44 -18.76 -10.49 0.76
N GLU A 45 -19.70 -9.70 0.22
CA GLU A 45 -20.49 -8.78 1.03
C GLU A 45 -21.18 -9.53 2.19
N GLY A 46 -20.92 -9.13 3.44
CA GLY A 46 -21.49 -9.76 4.63
C GLY A 46 -20.76 -11.03 5.14
N ASP A 47 -19.65 -11.44 4.51
CA ASP A 47 -18.87 -12.60 4.96
C ASP A 47 -17.78 -12.18 5.96
N THR A 48 -17.96 -12.55 7.23
CA THR A 48 -17.02 -12.27 8.33
C THR A 48 -16.12 -13.48 8.64
N THR A 49 -16.19 -14.54 7.84
CA THR A 49 -15.43 -15.76 8.05
C THR A 49 -14.04 -15.69 7.40
N SER A 50 -13.09 -16.46 7.94
CA SER A 50 -11.72 -16.59 7.41
C SER A 50 -11.61 -17.29 6.05
N SER A 51 -12.73 -17.55 5.37
CA SER A 51 -12.83 -18.27 4.09
C SER A 51 -12.77 -17.37 2.86
N ALA A 52 -11.92 -16.32 2.93
CA ALA A 52 -11.81 -15.34 1.87
C ALA A 52 -11.56 -16.00 0.50
N THR A 53 -12.41 -15.66 -0.47
CA THR A 53 -12.36 -16.24 -1.81
C THR A 53 -11.34 -15.55 -2.71
N LYS A 54 -10.85 -14.38 -2.29
CA LYS A 54 -9.79 -13.62 -2.98
C LYS A 54 -8.85 -12.96 -1.97
N GLN A 55 -7.60 -12.82 -2.38
CA GLN A 55 -6.57 -12.11 -1.61
C GLN A 55 -6.02 -10.98 -2.47
N LEU A 56 -5.90 -9.79 -1.87
CA LEU A 56 -5.11 -8.69 -2.41
C LEU A 56 -3.84 -8.57 -1.59
N VAL A 57 -2.70 -8.67 -2.26
CA VAL A 57 -1.39 -8.57 -1.63
C VAL A 57 -0.84 -7.17 -1.87
N ILE A 58 -0.61 -6.42 -0.80
CA ILE A 58 0.09 -5.13 -0.81
C ILE A 58 1.56 -5.41 -0.48
N SER A 59 2.40 -5.24 -1.48
CA SER A 59 3.85 -5.37 -1.38
C SER A 59 4.49 -4.08 -0.86
N ALA A 60 5.77 -4.14 -0.51
CA ALA A 60 6.51 -2.96 -0.09
C ALA A 60 6.61 -1.88 -1.17
N ALA A 61 6.59 -2.23 -2.46
CA ALA A 61 6.55 -1.26 -3.53
C ALA A 61 5.27 -0.39 -3.51
N ASP A 62 4.20 -0.87 -2.86
CA ASP A 62 2.92 -0.17 -2.76
C ASP A 62 2.87 0.84 -1.61
N TYR A 63 3.81 0.77 -0.67
CA TYR A 63 3.82 1.66 0.50
C TYR A 63 5.19 2.30 0.79
N VAL A 64 6.25 1.95 0.05
CA VAL A 64 7.56 2.63 0.06
C VAL A 64 7.75 3.37 -1.25
N ALA A 65 8.08 4.66 -1.17
CA ALA A 65 8.41 5.48 -2.33
C ALA A 65 9.85 5.99 -2.25
N TYR A 66 10.46 6.19 -3.42
CA TYR A 66 11.79 6.79 -3.54
C TYR A 66 11.67 8.28 -3.88
N GLU A 67 12.21 9.14 -3.02
CA GLU A 67 12.30 10.58 -3.23
C GLU A 67 13.58 10.91 -4.00
N ARG A 68 13.45 11.14 -5.31
CA ARG A 68 14.58 11.38 -6.21
C ARG A 68 15.36 12.65 -5.86
N SER A 69 14.70 13.67 -5.31
CA SER A 69 15.31 14.97 -5.06
C SER A 69 16.35 14.94 -3.93
N TYR A 70 16.24 13.95 -3.05
CA TYR A 70 17.04 13.85 -1.83
C TYR A 70 17.67 12.47 -1.62
N ASP A 71 17.53 11.56 -2.59
CA ASP A 71 18.12 10.21 -2.59
C ASP A 71 17.82 9.42 -1.30
N TYR A 72 16.54 9.33 -0.94
CA TYR A 72 16.08 8.49 0.18
C TYR A 72 14.72 7.84 -0.12
N CYS A 73 14.40 6.78 0.62
CA CYS A 73 13.08 6.16 0.59
C CYS A 73 12.27 6.51 1.83
N TYR A 74 10.95 6.56 1.68
CA TYR A 74 10.04 6.87 2.77
C TYR A 74 8.77 6.05 2.69
N LEU A 75 8.14 5.85 3.85
CA LEU A 75 6.82 5.24 3.91
C LEU A 75 5.79 6.25 3.41
N THR A 76 5.01 5.88 2.39
CA THR A 76 3.84 6.66 1.96
C THR A 76 2.62 6.40 2.85
N ALA A 77 2.76 5.51 3.84
CA ALA A 77 1.75 5.19 4.83
C ALA A 77 1.67 6.28 5.92
N VAL A 78 0.45 6.69 6.24
CA VAL A 78 0.10 7.53 7.39
C VAL A 78 -0.72 6.68 8.34
N PHE A 79 -0.30 6.60 9.59
CA PHE A 79 -0.92 5.79 10.63
C PHE A 79 -1.91 6.64 11.43
N LEU A 80 -3.16 6.18 11.54
CA LEU A 80 -4.25 6.93 12.19
C LEU A 80 -4.71 6.21 13.46
N SER A 81 -4.88 6.98 14.55
CA SER A 81 -4.99 6.48 15.92
C SER A 81 -6.35 5.91 16.33
N GLU A 82 -7.40 5.98 15.52
CA GLU A 82 -8.74 5.57 15.96
C GLU A 82 -9.58 4.87 14.87
N SER A 83 -10.24 3.77 15.27
CA SER A 83 -11.48 3.17 14.74
C SER A 83 -11.67 2.99 13.23
N MET A 84 -10.61 3.07 12.43
CA MET A 84 -10.77 2.82 11.00
C MET A 84 -10.88 1.32 10.72
N ASP A 85 -12.12 0.86 10.54
CA ASP A 85 -12.48 -0.31 9.72
C ASP A 85 -12.27 -0.03 8.22
N LYS A 86 -11.41 0.94 7.89
CA LYS A 86 -11.25 1.51 6.56
C LYS A 86 -9.78 1.63 6.24
N LEU A 87 -9.46 1.26 5.01
CA LEU A 87 -8.13 1.32 4.43
C LEU A 87 -8.20 2.20 3.19
N ASP A 88 -7.45 3.31 3.18
CA ASP A 88 -7.38 4.17 2.01
C ASP A 88 -6.10 3.91 1.22
N MET A 89 -6.29 3.31 0.05
CA MET A 89 -5.25 3.05 -0.94
C MET A 89 -4.92 4.34 -1.68
N ASN A 90 -3.63 4.73 -1.70
CA ASN A 90 -3.18 5.99 -2.30
C ASN A 90 -2.63 5.83 -3.72
N PHE A 91 -2.11 6.92 -4.28
CA PHE A 91 -1.44 6.93 -5.57
C PHE A 91 -0.32 5.90 -5.70
N GLN A 92 0.49 5.67 -4.64
CA GLN A 92 1.57 4.68 -4.69
C GLN A 92 1.05 3.26 -4.98
N PHE A 93 -0.09 2.90 -4.39
CA PHE A 93 -0.76 1.65 -4.74
C PHE A 93 -1.29 1.69 -6.19
N MET A 94 -1.90 2.78 -6.63
CA MET A 94 -2.40 2.92 -8.01
C MET A 94 -1.30 2.94 -9.08
N ASP A 95 -0.07 3.29 -8.72
CA ASP A 95 1.08 3.23 -9.64
C ASP A 95 1.45 1.77 -9.97
N ASN A 96 1.29 0.86 -9.00
CA ASN A 96 1.57 -0.57 -9.16
C ASN A 96 0.35 -1.40 -9.55
N HIS A 97 -0.86 -0.84 -9.46
CA HIS A 97 -2.13 -1.56 -9.70
C HIS A 97 -3.06 -0.77 -10.62
N CYS A 98 -3.55 -1.42 -11.68
CA CYS A 98 -4.63 -0.89 -12.49
C CYS A 98 -5.99 -1.13 -11.82
N LEU A 99 -6.77 -0.05 -11.68
CA LEU A 99 -8.11 -0.08 -11.09
C LEU A 99 -9.18 0.15 -12.16
N ALA A 100 -10.21 -0.68 -12.16
CA ALA A 100 -11.37 -0.55 -13.03
C ALA A 100 -12.65 -0.43 -12.19
N TYR A 101 -13.30 0.73 -12.26
CA TYR A 101 -14.54 1.00 -11.54
C TYR A 101 -15.74 0.74 -12.44
N ASN A 102 -16.54 -0.27 -12.09
CA ASN A 102 -17.80 -0.54 -12.77
C ASN A 102 -18.95 0.05 -11.96
N ILE A 103 -19.43 1.21 -12.40
CA ILE A 103 -20.50 1.96 -11.71
C ILE A 103 -21.82 1.18 -11.71
N LYS A 104 -22.12 0.45 -12.80
CA LYS A 104 -23.39 -0.29 -12.94
C LYS A 104 -23.46 -1.44 -11.94
N ASP A 105 -22.37 -2.20 -11.86
CA ASP A 105 -22.31 -3.39 -11.01
C ASP A 105 -21.80 -3.06 -9.59
N LYS A 106 -21.45 -1.80 -9.32
CA LYS A 106 -20.86 -1.31 -8.07
C LYS A 106 -19.63 -2.12 -7.63
N THR A 107 -18.79 -2.50 -8.58
CA THR A 107 -17.60 -3.32 -8.34
C THR A 107 -16.31 -2.58 -8.72
N ILE A 108 -15.22 -3.01 -8.10
CA ILE A 108 -13.86 -2.58 -8.45
C ILE A 108 -13.08 -3.81 -8.88
N GLY A 109 -12.53 -3.77 -10.09
CA GLY A 109 -11.51 -4.70 -10.56
C GLY A 109 -10.12 -4.17 -10.24
N ILE A 110 -9.24 -5.06 -9.79
CA ILE A 110 -7.84 -4.74 -9.46
C ILE A 110 -6.95 -5.75 -10.20
N ALA A 111 -5.91 -5.27 -10.86
CA ALA A 111 -4.89 -6.08 -11.52
C ALA A 111 -3.53 -5.38 -11.45
N ASP A 112 -2.44 -6.15 -11.49
CA ASP A 112 -1.08 -5.58 -11.53
C ASP A 112 -0.92 -4.64 -12.74
N SER A 113 -0.31 -3.48 -12.52
CA SER A 113 0.01 -2.55 -13.60
C SER A 113 1.14 -3.11 -14.48
N LYS A 114 1.09 -2.80 -15.77
CA LYS A 114 2.18 -3.10 -16.71
C LYS A 114 2.94 -1.82 -17.01
N THR A 115 4.26 -1.89 -17.03
CA THR A 115 5.08 -0.79 -17.54
C THR A 115 4.74 -0.56 -19.01
N LEU A 116 4.15 0.60 -19.31
CA LEU A 116 3.94 1.03 -20.67
C LEU A 116 5.29 1.48 -21.25
N ILE A 117 5.90 0.64 -22.07
CA ILE A 117 7.09 1.02 -22.83
C ILE A 117 6.61 1.90 -23.98
N ASN A 118 6.80 3.21 -23.89
CA ASN A 118 6.77 4.08 -25.06
C ASN A 118 7.97 3.70 -25.94
N SER A 119 7.77 2.80 -26.90
CA SER A 119 8.71 2.65 -27.99
C SER A 119 8.54 3.85 -28.93
N THR A 120 9.08 5.00 -28.56
CA THR A 120 9.48 5.98 -29.57
C THR A 120 10.67 5.36 -30.30
N LYS A 121 10.37 4.69 -31.41
CA LYS A 121 11.33 4.47 -32.49
C LYS A 121 11.55 5.79 -33.21
#